data_AF-A0A379VTK1-F1
#
_entry.id   AF-A0A379VTK1-F1
#
_cell.length_a   1.000
_cell.length_b   1.000
_cell.length_c   1.000
_cell.angle_alpha   90.00
_cell.angle_beta   90.00
_cell.angle_gamma   90.00
#
_symmetry.space_group_name_H-M   'P 1'
#
loop_
_entity.id
_entity.type
_entity.pdbx_description
1 polymer ?
#
loop_
_entity_poly.entity_id
_entity_poly.type
_entity_poly.pdbx_seq_one_letter_code
_entity_poly.pdbx_strand_id
1 'polypeptide(L)'
;MYGQMTAGSWIYIGSQGIVQGTYETFVEAGRQHYNGTLAGRWVLTAGLGGMGGAQPLAATLAGACSLTIECQQSRIDFRLRTRYVDEQAATLDDALARITRYTREGKAVSVALCANAADILPELVNRGVRPDLVTDQTSAHDPLHGYLPSGWRWEEYQKNAPIRSPRDDAGSETFHGGACSGDAGVQ
;
A
#
# COMPACT_ATOMS: atom_id res chain seq x y z
N MET A 1 6.21 -22.87 -13.32
CA MET A 1 6.90 -21.55 -13.23
C MET A 1 5.84 -20.47 -13.33
N TYR A 2 5.79 -19.53 -12.39
CA TYR A 2 4.84 -18.40 -12.46
C TYR A 2 5.55 -17.20 -13.11
N GLY A 3 5.12 -16.82 -14.32
CA GLY A 3 5.84 -15.86 -15.15
C GLY A 3 5.55 -14.39 -14.87
N GLN A 4 4.45 -14.06 -14.18
CA GLN A 4 3.93 -12.69 -14.10
C GLN A 4 3.88 -12.02 -15.49
N MET A 5 3.78 -10.68 -15.57
CA MET A 5 3.84 -9.96 -16.85
C MET A 5 5.28 -9.82 -17.37
N THR A 6 6.14 -9.12 -16.61
CA THR A 6 7.49 -8.74 -17.07
C THR A 6 8.63 -9.62 -16.53
N ALA A 7 8.34 -10.51 -15.57
CA ALA A 7 9.36 -11.36 -14.95
C ALA A 7 9.77 -12.51 -15.89
N GLY A 8 8.81 -13.23 -16.46
CA GLY A 8 9.03 -14.33 -17.40
C GLY A 8 9.40 -13.88 -18.82
N SER A 9 9.21 -12.60 -19.12
CA SER A 9 9.56 -11.97 -20.41
C SER A 9 10.84 -11.12 -20.33
N TRP A 10 11.53 -11.13 -19.18
CA TRP A 10 12.85 -10.52 -18.96
C TRP A 10 12.94 -9.03 -19.31
N ILE A 11 11.88 -8.27 -19.02
CA ILE A 11 11.83 -6.83 -19.23
C ILE A 11 11.48 -6.04 -17.96
N TYR A 12 11.63 -6.67 -16.79
CA TYR A 12 11.43 -6.00 -15.50
C TYR A 12 12.59 -5.05 -15.18
N ILE A 13 12.27 -3.78 -14.96
CA ILE A 13 13.25 -2.72 -14.68
C ILE A 13 13.14 -2.17 -13.25
N GLY A 14 12.68 -2.99 -12.31
CA GLY A 14 12.41 -2.55 -10.94
C GLY A 14 11.11 -1.75 -10.81
N SER A 15 10.96 -1.06 -9.69
CA SER A 15 9.78 -0.24 -9.38
C SER A 15 9.54 0.89 -10.40
N GLN A 16 10.58 1.28 -11.15
CA GLN A 16 10.47 2.28 -12.21
C GLN A 16 9.50 1.84 -13.32
N GLY A 17 9.33 0.53 -13.55
CA GLY A 17 8.44 0.02 -14.59
C GLY A 17 6.96 0.40 -14.41
N ILE A 18 6.54 0.80 -13.20
CA ILE A 18 5.14 1.16 -12.89
C ILE A 18 4.97 2.54 -12.26
N VAL A 19 6.06 3.22 -11.90
CA VAL A 19 5.98 4.51 -11.19
C VAL A 19 5.19 5.55 -11.98
N GLN A 20 5.39 5.61 -13.30
CA GLN A 20 4.64 6.55 -14.16
C GLN A 20 3.13 6.21 -14.19
N GLY A 21 2.77 4.94 -14.39
CA GLY A 21 1.37 4.54 -14.41
C GLY A 21 0.67 4.80 -13.07
N THR A 22 1.37 4.57 -11.97
CA THR A 22 0.86 4.85 -10.61
C THR A 22 0.73 6.37 -10.38
N TYR A 23 1.69 7.16 -10.84
CA TYR A 23 1.65 8.62 -10.79
C TYR A 23 0.45 9.18 -11.59
N GLU A 24 0.28 8.75 -12.84
CA GLU A 24 -0.85 9.19 -13.67
C GLU A 24 -2.20 8.81 -13.06
N THR A 25 -2.27 7.65 -12.40
CA THR A 25 -3.46 7.22 -11.66
C THR A 25 -3.80 8.20 -10.53
N PHE A 26 -2.81 8.59 -9.72
CA PHE A 26 -3.04 9.56 -8.64
C PHE A 26 -3.33 10.96 -9.16
N VAL A 27 -2.62 11.42 -10.20
CA VAL A 27 -2.89 12.72 -10.81
C VAL A 27 -4.31 12.77 -11.37
N GLU A 28 -4.75 11.72 -12.04
CA GLU A 28 -6.11 11.65 -12.59
C GLU A 28 -7.17 11.61 -11.49
N ALA A 29 -6.95 10.85 -10.41
CA ALA A 29 -7.81 10.91 -9.23
C ALA A 29 -7.86 12.33 -8.63
N GLY A 30 -6.72 13.03 -8.59
CA GLY A 30 -6.63 14.44 -8.20
C GLY A 30 -7.44 15.37 -9.11
N ARG A 31 -7.43 15.15 -10.43
CA ARG A 31 -8.26 15.90 -11.39
C ARG A 31 -9.75 15.68 -11.15
N GLN A 32 -10.16 14.44 -10.96
CA GLN A 32 -11.57 14.08 -10.81
C GLN A 32 -12.17 14.47 -9.46
N HIS A 33 -11.38 14.44 -8.38
CA HIS A 33 -11.92 14.59 -7.02
C HIS A 33 -11.41 15.82 -6.26
N TYR A 34 -10.31 16.43 -6.69
CA TYR A 34 -9.59 17.46 -5.94
C TYR A 34 -9.13 18.65 -6.80
N ASN A 35 -9.90 19.00 -7.84
CA ASN A 35 -9.65 20.14 -8.73
C ASN A 35 -8.24 20.15 -9.35
N GLY A 36 -7.68 18.97 -9.60
CA GLY A 36 -6.37 18.80 -10.25
C GLY A 36 -5.16 18.91 -9.33
N THR A 37 -5.35 19.02 -8.01
CA THR A 37 -4.22 19.10 -7.06
C THR A 37 -4.42 18.19 -5.85
N LEU A 38 -3.36 17.48 -5.48
CA LEU A 38 -3.29 16.70 -4.24
C LEU A 38 -2.49 17.40 -3.13
N ALA A 39 -2.16 18.68 -3.29
CA ALA A 39 -1.49 19.46 -2.26
C ALA A 39 -2.32 19.49 -0.96
N GLY A 40 -1.69 19.16 0.17
CA GLY A 40 -2.36 19.05 1.47
C GLY A 40 -3.27 17.83 1.61
N ARG A 41 -3.24 16.91 0.64
CA ARG A 41 -3.97 15.64 0.65
C ARG A 41 -3.04 14.49 0.97
N TRP A 42 -3.62 13.34 1.34
CA TRP A 42 -2.83 12.14 1.53
C TRP A 42 -3.53 10.86 1.06
N VAL A 43 -2.69 9.92 0.63
CA VAL A 43 -3.08 8.59 0.16
C VAL A 43 -2.79 7.55 1.24
N LEU A 44 -3.77 6.70 1.55
CA LEU A 44 -3.56 5.48 2.32
C LEU A 44 -3.44 4.28 1.37
N THR A 45 -2.41 3.47 1.53
CA THR A 45 -2.26 2.22 0.78
C THR A 45 -1.47 1.16 1.56
N ALA A 46 -1.34 -0.04 0.99
CA ALA A 46 -0.50 -1.11 1.51
C ALA A 46 0.29 -1.82 0.40
N GLY A 47 1.36 -2.49 0.82
CA GLY A 47 2.27 -3.27 -0.03
C GLY A 47 3.43 -2.45 -0.58
N LEU A 48 4.65 -2.75 -0.12
CA LEU A 48 5.92 -2.20 -0.60
C LEU A 48 6.75 -3.25 -1.35
N GLY A 49 6.07 -4.13 -2.08
CA GLY A 49 6.66 -5.12 -2.98
C GLY A 49 7.36 -4.49 -4.19
N GLY A 50 7.74 -5.32 -5.19
CA GLY A 50 8.43 -4.85 -6.41
C GLY A 50 7.69 -3.72 -7.11
N MET A 51 6.38 -3.91 -7.33
CA MET A 51 5.51 -2.93 -7.97
C MET A 51 4.93 -1.93 -6.95
N GLY A 52 4.38 -2.42 -5.84
CA GLY A 52 3.77 -1.60 -4.78
C GLY A 52 4.71 -0.59 -4.12
N GLY A 53 6.03 -0.85 -4.16
CA GLY A 53 7.04 0.10 -3.75
C GLY A 53 7.08 1.39 -4.57
N ALA A 54 6.43 1.46 -5.73
CA ALA A 54 6.32 2.67 -6.53
C ALA A 54 5.28 3.67 -6.02
N GLN A 55 4.28 3.21 -5.26
CA GLN A 55 3.17 4.02 -4.76
C GLN A 55 3.60 5.26 -3.96
N PRO A 56 4.54 5.18 -3.00
CA PRO A 56 4.87 6.32 -2.16
C PRO A 56 5.56 7.43 -2.96
N LEU A 57 6.53 7.08 -3.82
CA LEU A 57 7.15 8.03 -4.74
C LEU A 57 6.15 8.61 -5.75
N ALA A 58 5.26 7.79 -6.31
CA ALA A 58 4.22 8.25 -7.23
C ALA A 58 3.26 9.27 -6.56
N ALA A 59 2.85 9.02 -5.32
CA ALA A 59 2.02 9.94 -4.54
C ALA A 59 2.77 11.25 -4.26
N THR A 60 4.05 11.19 -3.86
CA THR A 60 4.90 12.37 -3.66
C THR A 60 5.04 13.19 -4.93
N LEU A 61 5.30 12.55 -6.09
CA LEU A 61 5.37 13.22 -7.39
C LEU A 61 4.03 13.87 -7.79
N ALA A 62 2.91 13.24 -7.45
CA ALA A 62 1.57 13.79 -7.67
C ALA A 62 1.20 14.91 -6.68
N GLY A 63 2.07 15.22 -5.70
CA GLY A 63 1.90 16.30 -4.73
C GLY A 63 1.18 15.90 -3.44
N ALA A 64 0.96 14.61 -3.20
CA ALA A 64 0.29 14.09 -2.01
C ALA A 64 1.30 13.60 -0.97
N CYS A 65 0.93 13.67 0.31
CA CYS A 65 1.52 12.78 1.30
C CYS A 65 1.03 11.33 1.09
N SER A 66 1.74 10.34 1.62
CA SER A 66 1.25 8.96 1.62
C SER A 66 1.62 8.20 2.89
N LEU A 67 0.71 7.33 3.33
CA LEU A 67 0.96 6.32 4.33
C LEU A 67 0.86 4.94 3.67
N THR A 68 1.97 4.20 3.63
CA THR A 68 2.01 2.85 3.08
C THR A 68 2.28 1.81 4.16
N ILE A 69 1.33 0.91 4.38
CA ILE A 69 1.45 -0.19 5.34
C ILE A 69 2.18 -1.36 4.68
N GLU A 70 3.19 -1.91 5.36
CA GLU A 70 3.95 -3.07 4.91
C GLU A 70 4.29 -3.98 6.08
N CYS A 71 4.12 -5.28 5.89
CA CYS A 71 4.32 -6.27 6.94
C CYS A 71 5.76 -6.77 7.09
N GLN A 72 6.61 -6.52 6.10
CA GLN A 72 8.02 -6.93 6.08
C GLN A 72 8.97 -5.74 6.19
N GLN A 73 9.71 -5.64 7.29
CA GLN A 73 10.72 -4.61 7.50
C GLN A 73 11.74 -4.52 6.36
N SER A 74 12.18 -5.67 5.83
CA SER A 74 13.14 -5.74 4.73
C SER A 74 12.65 -5.07 3.43
N ARG A 75 11.33 -5.01 3.21
CA ARG A 75 10.73 -4.31 2.06
C ARG A 75 10.74 -2.80 2.27
N ILE A 76 10.44 -2.34 3.49
CA ILE A 76 10.56 -0.93 3.88
C ILE A 76 12.01 -0.46 3.72
N ASP A 77 12.97 -1.20 4.31
CA ASP A 77 14.40 -0.87 4.24
C ASP A 77 14.91 -0.74 2.81
N PHE A 78 14.44 -1.63 1.92
CA PHE A 78 14.79 -1.56 0.52
C PHE A 78 14.27 -0.26 -0.11
N ARG A 79 13.05 0.17 0.20
CA ARG A 79 12.39 1.33 -0.41
C ARG A 79 12.97 2.64 0.11
N LEU A 80 13.32 2.69 1.38
CA LEU A 80 14.12 3.78 1.96
C LEU A 80 15.47 3.88 1.25
N ARG A 81 16.21 2.77 1.13
CA ARG A 81 17.52 2.74 0.45
C ARG A 81 17.42 3.18 -1.02
N THR A 82 16.37 2.79 -1.73
CA THR A 82 16.15 3.19 -3.13
C THR A 82 15.48 4.54 -3.30
N ARG A 83 15.17 5.25 -2.21
CA ARG A 83 14.47 6.56 -2.21
C ARG A 83 13.10 6.54 -2.89
N TYR A 84 12.38 5.43 -2.70
CA TYR A 84 10.98 5.28 -3.10
C TYR A 84 10.01 5.53 -1.94
N VAL A 85 10.53 5.59 -0.71
CA VAL A 85 9.86 6.01 0.52
C VAL A 85 10.81 6.99 1.21
N ASP A 86 10.27 8.04 1.83
CA ASP A 86 11.07 9.07 2.52
C ASP A 86 11.38 8.66 3.97
N GLU A 87 10.36 8.22 4.70
CA GLU A 87 10.46 7.96 6.15
C GLU A 87 9.71 6.70 6.56
N GLN A 88 10.08 6.14 7.71
CA GLN A 88 9.33 5.09 8.40
C GLN A 88 8.85 5.61 9.76
N ALA A 89 7.58 5.39 10.08
CA ALA A 89 7.00 5.67 11.38
C ALA A 89 7.21 4.51 12.37
N ALA A 90 7.32 4.83 13.65
CA ALA A 90 7.48 3.84 14.71
C ALA A 90 6.15 3.17 15.11
N THR A 91 5.04 3.89 14.99
CA THR A 91 3.69 3.45 15.38
C THR A 91 2.64 4.08 14.47
N LEU A 92 1.40 3.60 14.54
CA LEU A 92 0.28 4.22 13.84
C LEU A 92 0.07 5.68 14.28
N ASP A 93 0.21 5.98 15.56
CA ASP A 93 0.06 7.34 16.08
C ASP A 93 1.14 8.28 15.55
N ASP A 94 2.40 7.83 15.52
CA ASP A 94 3.51 8.58 14.92
C ASP A 94 3.26 8.81 13.42
N ALA A 95 2.79 7.79 12.70
CA ALA A 95 2.46 7.90 11.28
C ALA A 95 1.39 8.98 11.03
N LEU A 96 0.27 8.92 11.76
CA LEU A 96 -0.83 9.87 11.63
C LEU A 96 -0.42 11.29 12.03
N ALA A 97 0.41 11.44 13.07
CA ALA A 97 0.95 12.74 13.47
C ALA A 97 1.82 13.36 12.37
N ARG A 98 2.67 12.58 11.71
CA ARG A 98 3.49 13.03 10.57
C ARG A 98 2.66 13.40 9.37
N ILE A 99 1.71 12.55 8.98
CA ILE A 99 0.78 12.83 7.88
C ILE A 99 0.02 14.14 8.13
N THR A 100 -0.52 14.32 9.34
CA THR A 100 -1.23 15.56 9.73
C THR A 100 -0.32 16.79 9.65
N ARG A 101 0.94 16.66 10.10
CA ARG A 101 1.91 17.76 10.02
C ARG A 101 2.22 18.12 8.57
N TYR A 102 2.60 17.14 7.75
CA TYR A 102 3.06 17.40 6.38
C TYR A 102 1.95 17.89 5.46
N THR A 103 0.73 17.37 5.61
CA THR A 103 -0.44 17.88 4.89
C THR A 103 -0.75 19.33 5.26
N ARG A 104 -0.69 19.70 6.55
CA ARG A 104 -0.85 21.11 7.00
C ARG A 104 0.24 22.04 6.49
N GLU A 105 1.46 21.55 6.36
CA GLU A 105 2.60 22.28 5.80
C GLU A 105 2.59 22.36 4.27
N GLY A 106 1.63 21.70 3.59
CA GLY A 106 1.56 21.64 2.13
C GLY A 106 2.71 20.85 1.50
N LYS A 107 3.37 19.97 2.27
CA LYS A 107 4.45 19.11 1.78
C LYS A 107 3.88 17.81 1.22
N ALA A 108 4.66 17.18 0.35
CA ALA A 108 4.41 15.83 -0.15
C ALA A 108 5.50 14.91 0.40
N VAL A 109 5.16 14.11 1.42
CA VAL A 109 6.10 13.20 2.10
C VAL A 109 5.45 11.82 2.23
N SER A 110 6.24 10.79 1.93
CA SER A 110 5.83 9.40 2.03
C SER A 110 6.33 8.76 3.33
N VAL A 111 5.40 8.09 4.04
CA VAL A 111 5.65 7.45 5.32
C VAL A 111 5.29 5.98 5.23
N ALA A 112 6.22 5.08 5.54
CA ALA A 112 5.95 3.66 5.71
C ALA A 112 5.59 3.32 7.16
N LEU A 113 4.71 2.33 7.35
CA LEU A 113 4.41 1.74 8.65
C LEU A 113 4.61 0.23 8.59
N CYS A 114 5.48 -0.29 9.47
CA CYS A 114 5.70 -1.74 9.59
C CYS A 114 4.55 -2.38 10.38
N ALA A 115 3.53 -2.87 9.69
CA ALA A 115 2.34 -3.47 10.29
C ALA A 115 1.58 -4.32 9.26
N ASN A 116 0.57 -5.06 9.71
CA ASN A 116 -0.34 -5.75 8.82
C ASN A 116 -1.50 -4.80 8.41
N ALA A 117 -1.70 -4.62 7.11
CA ALA A 117 -2.82 -3.85 6.58
C ALA A 117 -4.18 -4.38 7.07
N ALA A 118 -4.30 -5.70 7.22
CA ALA A 118 -5.51 -6.34 7.70
C ALA A 118 -5.90 -5.92 9.13
N ASP A 119 -4.92 -5.49 9.94
CA ASP A 119 -5.11 -5.02 11.32
C ASP A 119 -5.27 -3.49 11.36
N ILE A 120 -4.49 -2.76 10.54
CA ILE A 120 -4.46 -1.29 10.57
C ILE A 120 -5.66 -0.64 9.90
N LEU A 121 -6.17 -1.19 8.78
CA LEU A 121 -7.31 -0.59 8.08
C LEU A 121 -8.57 -0.54 8.96
N PRO A 122 -9.00 -1.63 9.62
CA PRO A 122 -10.12 -1.59 10.55
C PRO A 122 -9.89 -0.60 11.71
N GLU A 123 -8.67 -0.52 12.23
CA GLU A 123 -8.33 0.42 13.30
C GLU A 123 -8.45 1.89 12.85
N LEU A 124 -8.02 2.21 11.62
CA LEU A 124 -8.20 3.55 11.06
C LEU A 124 -9.67 3.93 10.91
N VAL A 125 -10.51 2.98 10.47
CA VAL A 125 -11.97 3.17 10.39
C VAL A 125 -12.56 3.41 11.78
N ASN A 126 -12.20 2.59 12.77
CA ASN A 126 -12.66 2.74 14.16
C ASN A 126 -12.29 4.10 14.76
N ARG A 127 -11.13 4.65 14.37
CA ARG A 127 -10.66 5.97 14.79
C ARG A 127 -11.29 7.14 14.02
N GLY A 128 -12.09 6.86 12.99
CA GLY A 128 -12.66 7.90 12.11
C GLY A 128 -11.60 8.64 11.29
N VAL A 129 -10.45 8.02 11.03
CA VAL A 129 -9.41 8.61 10.18
C VAL A 129 -9.88 8.56 8.73
N ARG A 130 -9.78 9.71 8.03
CA ARG A 130 -10.26 9.85 6.65
C ARG A 130 -9.12 10.24 5.71
N PRO A 131 -8.51 9.27 5.02
CA PRO A 131 -7.64 9.54 3.88
C PRO A 131 -8.40 10.24 2.75
N ASP A 132 -7.69 11.00 1.91
CA ASP A 132 -8.29 11.61 0.72
C ASP A 132 -8.38 10.60 -0.43
N LEU A 133 -7.45 9.65 -0.50
CA LEU A 133 -7.50 8.51 -1.42
C LEU A 133 -7.12 7.23 -0.66
N VAL A 134 -7.75 6.11 -1.02
CA VAL A 134 -7.46 4.78 -0.46
C VAL A 134 -7.29 3.79 -1.61
N THR A 135 -6.25 2.97 -1.56
CA THR A 135 -6.02 1.86 -2.51
C THR A 135 -5.24 0.74 -1.83
N ASP A 136 -4.96 -0.35 -2.53
CA ASP A 136 -4.16 -1.47 -2.04
C ASP A 136 -3.31 -2.06 -3.18
N GLN A 137 -2.07 -2.42 -2.87
CA GLN A 137 -1.20 -3.15 -3.79
C GLN A 137 -0.42 -4.26 -3.09
N THR A 138 -1.04 -4.88 -2.07
CA THR A 138 -0.56 -6.15 -1.54
C THR A 138 -0.63 -7.23 -2.61
N SER A 139 0.08 -8.34 -2.42
CA SER A 139 0.03 -9.45 -3.38
C SER A 139 -1.22 -10.32 -3.16
N ALA A 140 -2.39 -9.69 -3.04
CA ALA A 140 -3.69 -10.35 -2.86
C ALA A 140 -4.05 -11.34 -3.99
N HIS A 141 -3.43 -11.20 -5.17
CA HIS A 141 -3.57 -12.15 -6.28
C HIS A 141 -3.00 -13.55 -5.99
N ASP A 142 -2.14 -13.69 -4.97
CA ASP A 142 -1.62 -14.97 -4.48
C ASP A 142 -1.83 -15.03 -2.96
N PRO A 143 -3.04 -15.43 -2.49
CA PRO A 143 -3.36 -15.45 -1.07
C PRO A 143 -2.41 -16.33 -0.25
N LEU A 144 -1.85 -17.38 -0.86
CA LEU A 144 -0.97 -18.32 -0.17
C LEU A 144 0.44 -17.76 0.07
N HIS A 145 0.99 -16.95 -0.85
CA HIS A 145 2.37 -16.45 -0.72
C HIS A 145 2.48 -14.93 -0.59
N GLY A 146 1.38 -14.21 -0.80
CA GLY A 146 1.39 -12.78 -1.05
C GLY A 146 0.59 -11.93 -0.07
N TYR A 147 -0.31 -12.53 0.71
CA TYR A 147 -1.17 -11.83 1.64
C TYR A 147 -0.99 -12.39 3.06
N LEU A 148 -0.69 -11.52 4.03
CA LEU A 148 -0.44 -11.92 5.42
C LEU A 148 -1.76 -11.91 6.20
N PRO A 149 -2.24 -13.05 6.72
CA PRO A 149 -3.45 -13.08 7.53
C PRO A 149 -3.36 -12.17 8.78
N SER A 150 -4.48 -11.59 9.19
CA SER A 150 -4.59 -10.76 10.40
C SER A 150 -4.06 -11.50 11.64
N GLY A 151 -3.31 -10.81 12.50
CA GLY A 151 -2.72 -11.38 13.71
C GLY A 151 -1.44 -12.19 13.51
N TRP A 152 -1.00 -12.44 12.27
CA TRP A 152 0.23 -13.18 11.98
C TRP A 152 1.42 -12.26 11.76
N ARG A 153 2.62 -12.77 12.07
CA ARG A 153 3.89 -12.17 11.62
C ARG A 153 4.38 -12.87 10.36
N TRP A 154 5.09 -12.13 9.49
CA TRP A 154 5.55 -12.66 8.21
C TRP A 154 6.45 -13.90 8.36
N GLU A 155 7.38 -13.90 9.31
CA GLU A 155 8.30 -15.01 9.55
C GLU A 155 7.58 -16.26 10.07
N GLU A 156 6.49 -16.07 10.81
CA GLU A 156 5.64 -17.16 11.29
C GLU A 156 4.82 -17.74 10.14
N TYR A 157 4.23 -16.88 9.32
CA TYR A 157 3.48 -17.28 8.15
C TYR A 157 4.34 -18.11 7.19
N GLN A 158 5.57 -17.68 6.89
CA GLN A 158 6.47 -18.43 6.01
C GLN A 158 6.83 -19.84 6.51
N LYS A 159 6.87 -20.06 7.83
CA LYS A 159 7.19 -21.39 8.40
C LYS A 159 6.00 -22.34 8.35
N ASN A 160 4.80 -21.79 8.48
CA ASN A 160 3.56 -22.56 8.64
C ASN A 160 2.72 -22.64 7.36
N ALA A 161 3.04 -21.82 6.34
CA ALA A 161 2.32 -21.81 5.08
C ALA A 161 2.40 -23.20 4.40
N PRO A 162 1.26 -23.80 4.03
CA PRO A 162 1.26 -25.11 3.40
C PRO A 162 2.01 -25.08 2.08
N ILE A 163 2.82 -26.11 1.84
CA ILE A 163 3.46 -26.34 0.54
C ILE A 163 2.34 -26.69 -0.45
N ARG A 164 2.22 -25.92 -1.52
CA ARG A 164 1.16 -26.05 -2.53
C ARG A 164 0.97 -27.51 -2.97
N SER A 165 -0.24 -28.06 -2.82
CA SER A 165 -0.64 -29.28 -3.53
C SER A 165 -1.22 -28.86 -4.90
N PRO A 166 -1.00 -29.61 -6.00
CA PRO A 166 -1.57 -29.29 -7.30
C PRO A 166 -3.12 -29.29 -7.37
N ARG A 167 -3.83 -29.55 -6.25
CA ARG A 167 -5.29 -29.70 -6.20
C ARG A 167 -6.03 -28.49 -5.63
N ASP A 168 -5.31 -27.50 -5.09
CA ASP A 168 -5.90 -26.45 -4.25
C ASP A 168 -6.46 -25.25 -5.05
N ASP A 169 -6.55 -25.36 -6.39
CA ASP A 169 -7.01 -24.30 -7.29
C ASP A 169 -8.54 -24.05 -7.23
N ALA A 170 -9.26 -24.70 -6.31
CA ALA A 170 -10.72 -24.62 -6.18
C ALA A 170 -11.16 -24.27 -4.75
N GLY A 171 -11.12 -22.99 -4.40
CA GLY A 171 -11.98 -22.43 -3.37
C GLY A 171 -11.27 -21.82 -2.15
N SER A 172 -11.30 -20.50 -2.08
CA SER A 172 -11.58 -19.73 -0.84
C SER A 172 -11.54 -18.23 -1.16
N GLU A 173 -12.67 -17.69 -1.57
CA GLU A 173 -12.88 -16.24 -1.72
C GLU A 173 -13.52 -15.67 -0.45
N THR A 174 -12.71 -15.12 0.45
CA THR A 174 -13.16 -14.08 1.38
C THR A 174 -12.04 -13.05 1.51
N PHE A 175 -12.14 -11.98 0.72
CA PHE A 175 -11.18 -10.88 0.59
C PHE A 175 -11.54 -9.68 1.48
N HIS A 176 -10.53 -8.89 1.86
CA HIS A 176 -10.62 -7.67 2.67
C HIS A 176 -11.34 -6.46 2.02
N GLY A 177 -12.13 -6.67 0.96
CA GLY A 177 -12.82 -5.61 0.22
C GLY A 177 -13.84 -4.81 1.04
N GLY A 178 -14.27 -5.32 2.21
CA GLY A 178 -15.23 -4.66 3.09
C GLY A 178 -14.73 -3.36 3.73
N ALA A 179 -13.42 -3.21 3.96
CA ALA A 179 -12.89 -1.99 4.60
C ALA A 179 -12.78 -0.79 3.63
N CYS A 180 -12.60 -1.06 2.33
CA CYS A 180 -12.53 -0.02 1.30
C CYS A 180 -13.92 0.46 0.82
N SER A 181 -14.99 -0.22 1.23
CA SER A 181 -16.36 0.00 0.77
C SER A 181 -17.26 0.72 1.79
N GLY A 182 -16.67 1.49 2.72
CA GLY A 182 -17.41 2.29 3.68
C GLY A 182 -18.48 3.15 3.00
N ASP A 183 -19.75 2.86 3.31
CA ASP A 183 -20.94 3.49 2.74
C ASP A 183 -20.81 5.03 2.79
N ALA A 184 -20.63 5.64 1.62
CA ALA A 184 -20.84 7.06 1.43
C ALA A 184 -22.35 7.31 1.44
N GLY A 185 -22.94 7.25 2.63
CA GLY A 185 -24.31 7.69 2.87
C GLY A 185 -24.45 9.15 2.48
N VAL A 186 -25.06 9.37 1.33
CA VAL A 186 -25.61 10.67 0.94
C VAL A 186 -26.72 11.00 1.93
N GLN A 187 -26.50 12.03 2.75
CA GLN A 187 -27.56 12.86 3.31
C GLN A 187 -27.38 14.28 2.81
#